data_AF-A0A177AWT2-F1
#
_entry.id   AF-A0A177AWT2-F1
#
_cell.length_a   1.000
_cell.length_b   1.000
_cell.length_c   1.000
_cell.angle_alpha   90.00
_cell.angle_beta   90.00
_cell.angle_gamma   90.00
#
_symmetry.space_group_name_H-M   'P 1'
#
loop_
_entity.id
_entity.type
_entity.pdbx_description
1 polymer ?
#
loop_
_entity_poly.entity_id
_entity_poly.type
_entity_poly.pdbx_seq_one_letter_code
_entity_poly.pdbx_strand_id
1 'polypeptide(L)'
;MSHSYYDRIWASCHIALNDLQIYENKDNVKPELDPNAAFQTIGTMYIQYIQIYKKLEKCCDQIVHPQKRILLYSMINAVIGRILELKNEMVELEHSEYHYFDDILSDMKLTPNDVELPVPTYFTKSRLSILNKRKKRLDQILSKLGPTDKKKENEVEMTIEEAIQLIQINERKRQGCLRAKFMLEIKQQEERERRIASNNTSLLDPDVAAIRIQKLWKGFEQRLRTKQDRSDEMRFIGM
;
A
#
# COMPACT_ATOMS: atom_id res chain seq x y z
N MET A 1 16.62 8.26 40.76
CA MET A 1 17.64 7.92 39.75
C MET A 1 17.02 7.58 38.38
N SER A 2 15.95 6.76 38.31
CA SER A 2 15.28 6.38 37.05
C SER A 2 14.58 7.53 36.31
N HIS A 3 13.89 8.44 37.01
CA HIS A 3 13.15 9.54 36.37
C HIS A 3 14.02 10.49 35.53
N SER A 4 15.20 10.86 36.04
CA SER A 4 16.12 11.77 35.32
C SER A 4 16.62 11.19 33.99
N TYR A 5 16.75 9.87 33.89
CA TYR A 5 17.15 9.21 32.65
C TYR A 5 16.06 9.31 31.58
N TYR A 6 14.81 8.99 31.95
CA TYR A 6 13.69 9.08 31.00
C TYR A 6 13.30 10.51 30.66
N ASP A 7 13.44 11.46 31.58
CA ASP A 7 13.27 12.88 31.27
C ASP A 7 14.34 13.38 30.28
N ARG A 8 15.58 12.87 30.36
CA ARG A 8 16.63 13.15 29.35
C ARG A 8 16.32 12.53 27.99
N ILE A 9 15.85 11.28 27.96
CA ILE A 9 15.42 10.64 26.70
C ILE A 9 14.27 11.43 26.09
N TRP A 10 13.27 11.79 26.90
CA TRP A 10 12.14 12.61 26.47
C TRP A 10 12.59 13.95 25.88
N ALA A 11 13.48 14.67 26.55
CA ALA A 11 14.04 15.92 26.04
C ALA A 11 14.83 15.70 24.72
N SER A 12 15.63 14.63 24.65
CA SER A 12 16.36 14.27 23.42
C SER A 12 15.41 13.93 22.26
N CYS A 13 14.30 13.24 22.51
CA CYS A 13 13.29 12.97 21.49
C CYS A 13 12.64 14.25 20.97
N HIS A 14 12.35 15.20 21.85
CA HIS A 14 11.79 16.49 21.44
C HIS A 14 12.75 17.28 20.55
N ILE A 15 14.03 17.31 20.90
CA ILE A 15 15.06 17.97 20.08
C ILE A 15 15.14 17.29 18.71
N ALA A 16 15.28 15.95 18.69
CA ALA A 16 15.36 15.19 17.44
C ALA A 16 14.13 15.36 16.54
N LEU A 17 12.93 15.43 17.13
CA LEU A 17 11.69 15.69 16.38
C LEU A 17 11.62 17.10 15.82
N ASN A 18 12.02 18.10 16.61
CA ASN A 18 12.07 19.47 16.13
C ASN A 18 13.09 19.61 14.98
N ASP A 19 14.26 18.98 15.10
CA ASP A 19 15.28 19.01 14.05
C ASP A 19 14.77 18.38 12.75
N LEU A 20 14.08 17.24 12.84
CA LEU A 20 13.42 16.59 11.70
C LEU A 20 12.32 17.46 11.09
N GLN A 21 11.45 18.06 11.92
CA GLN A 21 10.39 18.94 11.43
C GLN A 21 10.96 20.20 10.75
N ILE A 22 12.06 20.75 11.27
CA ILE A 22 12.74 21.88 10.64
C ILE A 22 13.35 21.44 9.31
N TYR A 23 13.84 20.20 9.21
CA TYR A 23 14.33 19.65 7.95
C TYR A 23 13.20 19.47 6.92
N GLU A 24 12.05 18.91 7.34
CA GLU A 24 10.85 18.72 6.50
C GLU A 24 10.25 20.03 5.99
N ASN A 25 10.10 21.00 6.88
CA ASN A 25 9.43 22.28 6.58
C ASN A 25 10.33 23.28 5.86
N LYS A 26 11.53 22.90 5.43
CA LYS A 26 12.34 23.75 4.58
C LYS A 26 11.69 23.82 3.19
N ASP A 27 10.92 24.87 2.97
CA ASP A 27 10.24 25.27 1.71
C ASP A 27 11.14 25.33 0.45
N ASN A 28 12.42 24.97 0.53
CA ASN A 28 13.45 25.21 -0.49
C ASN A 28 14.11 23.94 -1.05
N VAL A 29 13.67 22.74 -0.68
CA VAL A 29 14.19 21.54 -1.33
C VAL A 29 13.45 21.39 -2.66
N LYS A 30 14.14 21.73 -3.76
CA LYS A 30 13.67 21.38 -5.11
C LYS A 30 13.37 19.87 -5.10
N PRO A 31 12.25 19.41 -5.68
CA PRO A 31 11.99 17.98 -5.79
C PRO A 31 13.23 17.33 -6.42
N GLU A 32 13.82 16.38 -5.72
CA GLU A 32 14.98 15.67 -6.22
C GLU A 32 14.59 14.99 -7.54
N LEU A 33 15.29 15.33 -8.63
CA LEU A 33 15.01 14.74 -9.94
C LEU A 33 15.36 13.26 -9.98
N ASP A 34 16.32 12.84 -9.13
CA ASP A 34 16.80 11.47 -9.07
C ASP A 34 15.94 10.67 -8.07
N PRO A 35 15.22 9.63 -8.52
CA PRO A 35 14.33 8.85 -7.66
C PRO A 35 15.10 8.13 -6.54
N ASN A 36 16.35 7.72 -6.80
CA ASN A 36 17.19 7.07 -5.81
C ASN A 36 17.62 8.03 -4.71
N ALA A 37 17.94 9.29 -5.03
CA ALA A 37 18.26 10.29 -4.03
C ALA A 37 17.02 10.57 -3.17
N ALA A 38 15.85 10.71 -3.81
CA ALA A 38 14.60 10.97 -3.11
C ALA A 38 14.27 9.85 -2.12
N PHE A 39 14.46 8.61 -2.56
CA PHE A 39 14.32 7.43 -1.71
C PHE A 39 15.31 7.42 -0.55
N GLN A 40 16.59 7.74 -0.76
CA GLN A 40 17.59 7.80 0.30
C GLN A 40 17.24 8.85 1.35
N THR A 41 16.78 10.03 0.92
CA THR A 41 16.33 11.11 1.80
C THR A 41 15.12 10.67 2.63
N ILE A 42 14.06 10.16 1.99
CA ILE A 42 12.82 9.73 2.67
C ILE A 42 13.09 8.50 3.56
N GLY A 43 13.89 7.55 3.10
CA GLY A 43 14.27 6.35 3.84
C GLY A 43 15.10 6.68 5.09
N THR A 44 16.00 7.66 4.99
CA THR A 44 16.75 8.17 6.16
C THR A 44 15.81 8.77 7.20
N MET A 45 14.86 9.60 6.77
CA MET A 45 13.87 10.19 7.66
C MET A 45 12.98 9.12 8.29
N TYR A 46 12.51 8.16 7.51
CA TYR A 46 11.70 7.03 7.98
C TYR A 46 12.40 6.29 9.12
N ILE A 47 13.69 5.96 8.97
CA ILE A 47 14.48 5.30 10.01
C ILE A 47 14.67 6.21 11.24
N GLN A 48 14.92 7.50 11.06
CA GLN A 48 15.05 8.45 12.17
C GLN A 48 13.75 8.56 12.99
N TYR A 49 12.59 8.60 12.33
CA TYR A 49 11.29 8.57 13.02
C TYR A 49 11.06 7.25 13.77
N ILE A 50 11.49 6.11 13.23
CA ILE A 50 11.43 4.81 13.93
C ILE A 50 12.29 4.84 15.21
N GLN A 51 13.50 5.39 15.15
CA GLN A 51 14.36 5.50 16.33
C GLN A 51 13.72 6.37 17.42
N ILE A 52 13.11 7.49 17.02
CA ILE A 52 12.37 8.37 17.93
C ILE A 52 11.18 7.63 18.53
N TYR A 53 10.40 6.92 17.71
CA TYR A 53 9.29 6.11 18.16
C TYR A 53 9.71 5.13 19.26
N LYS A 54 10.81 4.38 19.06
CA LYS A 54 11.32 3.42 20.06
C LYS A 54 11.75 4.10 21.36
N LYS A 55 12.36 5.28 21.29
CA LYS A 55 12.71 6.06 22.49
C LYS A 55 11.47 6.55 23.22
N LEU A 56 10.44 7.01 22.49
CA LEU A 56 9.17 7.44 23.06
C LEU A 56 8.40 6.27 23.69
N GLU A 57 8.43 5.10 23.07
CA GLU A 57 7.83 3.86 23.59
C GLU A 57 8.45 3.45 24.93
N LYS A 58 9.79 3.49 25.05
CA LYS A 58 10.49 3.28 26.33
C LYS A 58 10.08 4.29 27.40
N CYS A 59 9.93 5.57 27.04
CA CYS A 59 9.43 6.59 27.96
C CYS A 59 7.97 6.33 28.37
N CYS A 60 7.15 5.82 27.45
CA CYS A 60 5.74 5.47 27.64
C CYS A 60 5.54 4.48 28.80
N ASP A 61 6.40 3.46 28.86
CA ASP A 61 6.31 2.42 29.89
C ASP A 61 6.74 2.94 31.27
N GLN A 62 7.65 3.90 31.31
CA GLN A 62 8.38 4.29 32.52
C GLN A 62 7.90 5.61 33.15
N ILE A 63 7.21 6.47 32.39
CA ILE A 63 6.63 7.72 32.90
C ILE A 63 5.25 7.46 33.51
N VAL A 64 5.17 7.62 34.84
CA VAL A 64 3.94 7.40 35.62
C VAL A 64 3.04 8.65 35.68
N HIS A 65 3.59 9.85 35.42
CA HIS A 65 2.89 11.11 35.58
C HIS A 65 1.71 11.25 34.57
N PRO A 66 0.44 11.39 35.00
CA PRO A 66 -0.72 11.34 34.12
C PRO A 66 -0.74 12.37 32.99
N GLN A 67 -0.39 13.64 33.29
CA GLN A 67 -0.43 14.72 32.28
C GLN A 67 0.60 14.51 31.16
N LYS A 68 1.87 14.28 31.52
CA LYS A 68 2.94 13.90 30.59
C LYS A 68 2.56 12.68 29.75
N ARG A 69 1.88 11.70 30.34
CA ARG A 69 1.50 10.46 29.66
C ARG A 69 0.45 10.66 28.57
N ILE A 70 -0.55 11.52 28.79
CA ILE A 70 -1.54 11.89 27.76
C ILE A 70 -0.83 12.54 26.56
N LEU A 71 0.10 13.45 26.83
CA LEU A 71 0.87 14.14 25.80
C LEU A 71 1.76 13.16 25.02
N LEU A 72 2.43 12.26 25.72
CA LEU A 72 3.28 11.23 25.15
C LEU A 72 2.49 10.27 24.25
N TYR A 73 1.26 9.90 24.61
CA TYR A 73 0.39 9.09 23.73
C TYR A 73 0.01 9.82 22.45
N SER A 74 -0.35 11.11 22.55
CA SER A 74 -0.61 11.94 21.38
C SER A 74 0.61 12.01 20.46
N MET A 75 1.79 12.21 21.06
CA MET A 75 3.07 12.27 20.34
C MET A 75 3.41 10.96 19.65
N ILE A 76 3.24 9.82 20.33
CA ILE A 76 3.46 8.50 19.70
C ILE A 76 2.50 8.31 18.52
N ASN A 77 1.21 8.63 18.68
CA ASN A 77 0.26 8.50 17.56
C ASN A 77 0.66 9.39 16.38
N ALA A 78 1.11 10.62 16.64
CA ALA A 78 1.59 11.53 15.59
C ALA A 78 2.84 10.98 14.88
N VAL A 79 3.81 10.45 15.63
CA VAL A 79 5.02 9.82 15.05
C VAL A 79 4.66 8.58 14.25
N ILE A 80 3.75 7.73 14.72
CA ILE A 80 3.26 6.57 13.95
C ILE A 80 2.59 7.03 12.65
N GLY A 81 1.75 8.08 12.73
CA GLY A 81 1.13 8.68 11.55
C GLY A 81 2.17 9.11 10.52
N ARG A 82 3.20 9.84 10.95
CA ARG A 82 4.27 10.28 10.06
C ARG A 82 5.10 9.13 9.48
N ILE A 83 5.37 8.09 10.26
CA ILE A 83 6.04 6.86 9.77
C ILE A 83 5.21 6.20 8.64
N LEU A 84 3.88 6.17 8.78
CA LEU A 84 2.99 5.62 7.76
C LEU A 84 2.92 6.49 6.50
N GLU A 85 2.90 7.81 6.66
CA GLU A 85 2.97 8.77 5.55
C GLU A 85 4.26 8.60 4.75
N LEU A 86 5.42 8.62 5.42
CA LEU A 86 6.72 8.42 4.78
C LEU A 86 6.81 7.05 4.10
N LYS A 87 6.28 6.00 4.75
CA LYS A 87 6.22 4.67 4.12
C LYS A 87 5.37 4.71 2.86
N ASN A 88 4.23 5.39 2.87
CA ASN A 88 3.37 5.53 1.69
C ASN A 88 4.09 6.30 0.56
N GLU A 89 4.75 7.41 0.88
CA GLU A 89 5.56 8.16 -0.08
C GLU A 89 6.65 7.28 -0.73
N MET A 90 7.34 6.44 0.05
CA MET A 90 8.31 5.49 -0.51
C MET A 90 7.67 4.44 -1.44
N VAL A 91 6.50 3.92 -1.06
CA VAL A 91 5.77 2.94 -1.88
C VAL A 91 5.33 3.58 -3.20
N GLU A 92 4.90 4.84 -3.19
CA GLU A 92 4.56 5.58 -4.40
C GLU A 92 5.76 5.85 -5.30
N LEU A 93 6.96 6.05 -4.72
CA LEU A 93 8.19 6.24 -5.49
C LEU A 93 8.66 4.94 -6.18
N GLU A 94 8.76 3.83 -5.45
CA GLU A 94 9.31 2.57 -5.98
C GLU A 94 8.26 1.60 -6.53
N HIS A 95 6.97 1.87 -6.31
CA HIS A 95 5.84 0.99 -6.64
C HIS A 95 5.96 -0.41 -6.02
N SER A 96 6.55 -0.49 -4.82
CA SER A 96 6.79 -1.72 -4.07
C SER A 96 6.40 -1.53 -2.61
N GLU A 97 5.81 -2.54 -1.97
CA GLU A 97 5.58 -2.50 -0.52
C GLU A 97 6.84 -2.86 0.28
N TYR A 98 7.80 -3.53 -0.37
CA TYR A 98 9.04 -4.02 0.23
C TYR A 98 10.22 -3.16 -0.21
N HIS A 99 10.93 -2.61 0.77
CA HIS A 99 12.07 -1.71 0.57
C HIS A 99 13.30 -2.26 1.28
N TYR A 100 14.46 -2.14 0.65
CA TYR A 100 15.75 -2.52 1.23
C TYR A 100 16.41 -1.28 1.82
N PHE A 101 16.84 -1.37 3.07
CA PHE A 101 17.43 -0.26 3.82
C PHE A 101 18.92 -0.45 4.12
N ASP A 102 19.57 -1.45 3.52
CA ASP A 102 20.93 -1.87 3.91
C ASP A 102 21.96 -0.73 3.83
N ASP A 103 21.90 0.10 2.78
CA ASP A 103 22.79 1.25 2.60
C ASP A 103 22.55 2.31 3.69
N ILE A 104 21.28 2.65 3.95
CA ILE A 104 20.90 3.66 4.95
C ILE A 104 21.24 3.17 6.37
N LEU A 105 21.00 1.88 6.65
CA LEU A 105 21.35 1.27 7.93
C LEU A 105 22.86 1.26 8.14
N SER A 106 23.63 0.93 7.09
CA SER A 106 25.10 0.97 7.11
C SER A 106 25.62 2.37 7.42
N ASP A 107 25.10 3.40 6.73
CA ASP A 107 25.49 4.80 6.92
C ASP A 107 25.17 5.32 8.33
N MET A 108 24.00 4.93 8.86
CA MET A 108 23.58 5.27 10.22
C MET A 108 24.19 4.38 11.30
N LYS A 109 24.99 3.36 10.93
CA LYS A 109 25.59 2.36 11.83
C LYS A 109 24.54 1.62 12.69
N LEU A 110 23.44 1.23 12.06
CA LEU A 110 22.32 0.54 12.69
C LEU A 110 22.23 -0.92 12.27
N THR A 111 21.61 -1.72 13.12
CA THR A 111 21.25 -3.11 12.80
C THR A 111 19.76 -3.20 12.48
N PRO A 112 19.30 -4.26 11.76
CA PRO A 112 17.89 -4.45 11.48
C PRO A 112 17.00 -4.47 12.75
N ASN A 113 17.54 -4.99 13.87
CA ASN A 113 16.86 -4.99 15.16
C ASN A 113 16.59 -3.58 15.69
N ASP A 114 17.39 -2.59 15.30
CA ASP A 114 17.20 -1.19 15.71
C ASP A 114 16.02 -0.55 14.99
N VAL A 115 15.63 -1.06 13.82
CA VAL A 115 14.52 -0.53 13.00
C VAL A 115 13.24 -1.36 13.14
N GLU A 116 13.27 -2.45 13.89
CA GLU A 116 12.05 -3.18 14.24
C GLU A 116 11.10 -2.31 15.09
N LEU A 117 9.85 -2.21 14.65
CA LEU A 117 8.78 -1.43 15.29
C LEU A 117 8.04 -2.27 16.35
N PRO A 118 8.26 -2.03 17.66
CA PRO A 118 7.49 -2.70 18.71
C PRO A 118 6.03 -2.23 18.72
N VAL A 119 5.11 -3.07 19.20
CA VAL A 119 3.72 -2.66 19.44
C VAL A 119 3.67 -1.75 20.67
N PRO A 120 3.06 -0.55 20.61
CA PRO A 120 3.08 0.37 21.72
C PRO A 120 2.41 -0.21 22.98
N THR A 121 3.10 -0.19 24.11
CA THR A 121 2.60 -0.79 25.37
C THR A 121 1.27 -0.19 25.85
N TYR A 122 1.03 1.10 25.63
CA TYR A 122 -0.26 1.73 25.99
C TYR A 122 -1.43 1.16 25.20
N PHE A 123 -1.22 0.71 23.96
CA PHE A 123 -2.25 0.10 23.14
C PHE A 123 -2.71 -1.22 23.75
N THR A 124 -1.77 -2.04 24.22
CA THR A 124 -2.05 -3.29 24.93
C THR A 124 -2.72 -3.03 26.28
N LYS A 125 -2.19 -2.09 27.07
CA LYS A 125 -2.73 -1.76 28.40
C LYS A 125 -4.15 -1.18 28.33
N SER A 126 -4.42 -0.26 27.40
CA SER A 126 -5.75 0.36 27.21
C SER A 126 -6.80 -0.64 26.73
N ARG A 127 -6.42 -1.58 25.84
CA ARG A 127 -7.34 -2.59 25.29
C ARG A 127 -7.48 -3.83 26.17
N LEU A 128 -6.79 -3.91 27.30
CA LEU A 128 -6.74 -5.11 28.14
C LEU A 128 -8.14 -5.58 28.58
N SER A 129 -9.05 -4.65 28.89
CA SER A 129 -10.43 -4.97 29.23
C SER A 129 -11.20 -5.61 28.06
N ILE A 130 -11.00 -5.11 26.84
CA ILE A 130 -11.59 -5.64 25.60
C ILE A 130 -10.98 -7.00 25.28
N LEU A 131 -9.66 -7.15 25.40
CA LEU A 131 -8.96 -8.41 25.17
C LEU A 131 -9.42 -9.48 26.15
N ASN A 132 -9.58 -9.14 27.44
CA ASN A 132 -10.12 -10.06 28.43
C ASN A 132 -11.58 -10.46 28.14
N LYS A 133 -12.43 -9.53 27.71
CA LYS A 133 -13.80 -9.85 27.28
C LYS A 133 -13.81 -10.79 26.07
N ARG A 134 -12.94 -10.54 25.08
CA ARG A 134 -12.79 -11.40 23.90
C ARG A 134 -12.24 -12.78 24.27
N LYS A 135 -11.25 -12.83 25.16
CA LYS A 135 -10.70 -14.08 25.69
C LYS A 135 -11.77 -14.90 26.40
N LYS A 136 -12.54 -14.30 27.32
CA LYS A 136 -13.68 -14.98 27.97
C LYS A 136 -14.71 -15.50 26.96
N ARG A 137 -15.03 -14.72 25.92
CA ARG A 137 -15.93 -15.17 24.85
C ARG A 137 -15.34 -16.35 24.09
N LEU A 138 -14.06 -16.30 23.74
CA LEU A 138 -13.35 -17.42 23.10
C LEU A 138 -13.36 -18.65 23.98
N ASP A 139 -13.03 -18.52 25.27
CA ASP A 139 -13.05 -19.62 26.23
C ASP A 139 -14.47 -20.23 26.35
N GLN A 140 -15.52 -19.41 26.32
CA GLN A 140 -16.92 -19.87 26.27
C GLN A 140 -17.29 -20.58 24.96
N ILE A 141 -16.77 -20.11 23.83
CA ILE A 141 -17.00 -20.74 22.53
C ILE A 141 -16.27 -22.09 22.49
N LEU A 142 -15.00 -22.11 22.91
CA LEU A 142 -14.17 -23.30 22.98
C LEU A 142 -14.73 -24.33 23.96
N SER A 143 -15.25 -23.90 25.11
CA SER A 143 -15.90 -24.83 26.04
C SER A 143 -17.20 -25.42 25.50
N LYS A 144 -17.95 -24.65 24.69
CA LYS A 144 -19.15 -25.13 23.98
C LYS A 144 -18.84 -26.06 22.80
N LEU A 145 -17.72 -25.83 22.11
CA LEU A 145 -17.20 -26.73 21.08
C LEU A 145 -16.71 -28.06 21.69
N GLY A 146 -16.59 -28.13 23.03
CA GLY A 146 -16.01 -29.25 23.74
C GLY A 146 -14.49 -29.34 23.52
N PRO A 147 -13.81 -30.30 24.16
CA PRO A 147 -12.56 -30.76 23.58
C PRO A 147 -12.89 -31.14 22.15
N THR A 148 -12.26 -30.52 21.16
CA THR A 148 -11.99 -31.26 19.95
C THR A 148 -11.04 -32.36 20.39
N ASP A 149 -11.60 -33.43 20.96
CA ASP A 149 -11.18 -34.76 20.61
C ASP A 149 -11.34 -34.76 19.10
N LYS A 150 -10.31 -34.22 18.43
CA LYS A 150 -9.80 -34.88 17.27
C LYS A 150 -9.41 -36.26 17.82
N LYS A 151 -10.41 -37.15 18.01
CA LYS A 151 -10.38 -38.40 17.28
C LYS A 151 -9.83 -37.95 15.95
N LYS A 152 -8.56 -38.26 15.70
CA LYS A 152 -8.08 -38.31 14.33
C LYS A 152 -9.11 -39.24 13.71
N GLU A 153 -10.22 -38.68 13.20
CA GLU A 153 -11.09 -39.36 12.27
C GLU A 153 -10.07 -39.77 11.26
N ASN A 154 -9.76 -41.07 11.28
CA ASN A 154 -8.58 -41.66 10.66
C ASN A 154 -8.31 -40.84 9.43
N GLU A 155 -7.22 -40.06 9.43
CA GLU A 155 -6.83 -39.30 8.24
C GLU A 155 -6.98 -40.33 7.13
N VAL A 156 -7.96 -40.14 6.25
CA VAL A 156 -8.26 -41.18 5.25
C VAL A 156 -7.00 -41.18 4.42
N GLU A 157 -6.12 -42.15 4.71
CA GLU A 157 -4.80 -42.22 4.14
C GLU A 157 -5.04 -42.44 2.65
N MET A 158 -4.90 -41.35 1.89
CA MET A 158 -5.06 -41.37 0.46
C MET A 158 -4.12 -42.44 -0.06
N THR A 159 -4.68 -43.48 -0.67
CA THR A 159 -3.86 -44.53 -1.25
C THR A 159 -3.00 -43.94 -2.36
N ILE A 160 -1.83 -44.50 -2.60
CA ILE A 160 -0.92 -44.04 -3.66
C ILE A 160 -1.66 -44.02 -5.02
N GLU A 161 -2.59 -44.96 -5.23
CA GLU A 161 -3.41 -45.04 -6.44
C GLU A 161 -4.38 -43.86 -6.57
N GLU A 162 -5.07 -43.48 -5.49
CA GLU A 162 -5.94 -42.30 -5.46
C GLU A 162 -5.15 -41.01 -5.70
N ALA A 163 -3.96 -40.91 -5.11
CA ALA A 163 -3.06 -39.77 -5.33
C ALA A 163 -2.63 -39.67 -6.79
N ILE A 164 -2.24 -40.79 -7.42
CA ILE A 164 -1.87 -40.85 -8.83
C ILE A 164 -3.07 -40.47 -9.71
N GLN A 165 -4.27 -40.98 -9.42
CA GLN A 165 -5.47 -40.64 -10.19
C GLN A 165 -5.80 -39.14 -10.12
N LEU A 166 -5.73 -38.53 -8.94
CA LEU A 166 -5.96 -37.10 -8.76
C LEU A 166 -4.95 -36.27 -9.54
N ILE A 167 -3.67 -36.63 -9.48
CA ILE A 167 -2.61 -35.94 -10.24
C ILE A 167 -2.87 -36.07 -11.75
N GLN A 168 -3.20 -37.26 -12.24
CA GLN A 168 -3.48 -37.50 -13.66
C GLN A 168 -4.72 -36.75 -14.16
N ILE A 169 -5.80 -36.70 -13.38
CA ILE A 169 -7.02 -35.95 -13.74
C ILE A 169 -6.70 -34.46 -13.85
N ASN A 170 -5.97 -33.91 -12.88
CA ASN A 170 -5.59 -32.51 -12.87
C ASN A 170 -4.63 -32.17 -14.02
N GLU A 171 -3.66 -33.04 -14.32
CA GLU A 171 -2.75 -32.83 -15.45
C GLU A 171 -3.48 -32.93 -16.79
N ARG A 172 -4.42 -33.89 -16.96
CA ARG A 172 -5.28 -33.93 -18.15
C ARG A 172 -6.12 -32.67 -18.30
N LYS A 173 -6.69 -32.15 -17.21
CA LYS A 173 -7.45 -30.89 -17.22
C LYS A 173 -6.56 -29.72 -17.63
N ARG A 174 -5.36 -29.60 -17.06
CA ARG A 174 -4.37 -28.56 -17.40
C ARG A 174 -4.00 -28.61 -18.88
N GLN A 175 -3.70 -29.81 -19.40
CA GLN A 175 -3.41 -30.02 -20.82
C GLN A 175 -4.62 -29.67 -21.71
N GLY A 176 -5.83 -30.02 -21.28
CA GLY A 176 -7.08 -29.65 -21.96
C GLY A 176 -7.25 -28.12 -22.06
N CYS A 177 -7.03 -27.40 -20.95
CA CYS A 177 -7.07 -25.94 -20.93
C CYS A 177 -6.01 -25.32 -21.85
N LEU A 178 -4.78 -25.82 -21.82
CA LEU A 178 -3.70 -25.35 -22.70
C LEU A 178 -4.02 -25.57 -24.18
N ARG A 179 -4.51 -26.76 -24.54
CA ARG A 179 -4.94 -27.07 -25.91
C ARG A 179 -6.10 -26.18 -26.36
N ALA A 180 -7.09 -25.96 -25.50
CA ALA A 180 -8.22 -25.08 -25.81
C ALA A 180 -7.76 -23.64 -26.07
N LYS A 181 -6.82 -23.13 -25.26
CA LYS A 181 -6.22 -21.81 -25.47
C LYS A 181 -5.48 -21.73 -26.81
N PHE A 182 -4.63 -22.72 -27.10
CA PHE A 182 -3.88 -22.77 -28.35
C PHE A 182 -4.80 -22.85 -29.58
N MET A 183 -5.85 -23.68 -29.53
CA MET A 183 -6.85 -23.77 -30.60
C MET A 183 -7.64 -22.47 -30.78
N LEU A 184 -7.92 -21.75 -29.70
CA LEU A 184 -8.55 -20.43 -29.77
C LEU A 184 -7.64 -19.42 -30.48
N GLU A 185 -6.35 -19.40 -30.14
CA GLU A 185 -5.36 -18.53 -30.79
C GLU A 185 -5.24 -18.81 -32.29
N ILE A 186 -5.18 -20.09 -32.70
CA ILE A 186 -5.20 -20.49 -34.12
C ILE A 186 -6.47 -19.97 -34.80
N LYS A 187 -7.65 -20.18 -34.21
CA LYS A 187 -8.91 -19.73 -34.79
C LYS A 187 -8.96 -18.21 -34.93
N GLN A 188 -8.47 -17.47 -33.95
CA GLN A 188 -8.40 -16.00 -34.01
C GLN A 188 -7.44 -15.53 -35.10
N GLN A 189 -6.31 -16.22 -35.28
CA GLN A 189 -5.35 -15.91 -36.33
C GLN A 189 -5.94 -16.21 -37.72
N GLU A 190 -6.61 -17.35 -37.91
CA GLU A 190 -7.34 -17.65 -39.15
C GLU A 190 -8.46 -16.64 -39.43
N GLU A 191 -9.22 -16.22 -38.41
CA GLU A 191 -10.24 -15.19 -38.57
C GLU A 191 -9.61 -13.85 -38.96
N ARG A 192 -8.46 -13.49 -38.39
CA ARG A 192 -7.72 -12.28 -38.75
C ARG A 192 -7.25 -12.36 -40.20
N GLU A 193 -6.67 -13.48 -40.62
CA GLU A 193 -6.23 -13.72 -42.00
C GLU A 193 -7.41 -13.70 -42.98
N ARG A 194 -8.55 -14.33 -42.64
CA ARG A 194 -9.79 -14.23 -43.42
C ARG A 194 -10.32 -12.80 -43.49
N ARG A 195 -10.27 -12.04 -42.39
CA ARG A 195 -10.67 -10.63 -42.37
C ARG A 195 -9.74 -9.77 -43.20
N ILE A 196 -8.43 -10.02 -43.20
CA ILE A 196 -7.47 -9.32 -44.06
C ILE A 196 -7.72 -9.68 -45.53
N ALA A 197 -7.96 -10.96 -45.82
CA ALA A 197 -8.31 -11.42 -47.17
C ALA A 197 -9.65 -10.84 -47.66
N SER A 198 -10.65 -10.68 -46.78
CA SER A 198 -11.93 -10.04 -47.12
C SER A 198 -11.84 -8.51 -47.17
N ASN A 199 -11.01 -7.88 -46.33
CA ASN A 199 -10.77 -6.43 -46.30
C ASN A 199 -9.76 -5.96 -47.34
N ASN A 200 -9.20 -6.84 -48.17
CA ASN A 200 -8.57 -6.41 -49.43
C ASN A 200 -9.58 -5.77 -50.40
N THR A 201 -10.86 -5.71 -50.02
CA THR A 201 -11.85 -4.85 -50.67
C THR A 201 -12.39 -3.84 -49.65
N SER A 202 -12.20 -2.55 -49.96
CA SER A 202 -12.74 -1.35 -49.29
C SER A 202 -11.80 -0.61 -48.32
N LEU A 203 -10.67 -0.14 -48.86
CA LEU A 203 -10.16 1.17 -48.47
C LEU A 203 -11.27 2.19 -48.79
N LEU A 204 -11.87 2.81 -47.76
CA LEU A 204 -12.78 3.93 -47.98
C LEU A 204 -12.04 4.97 -48.83
N ASP A 205 -12.68 5.43 -49.91
CA ASP A 205 -12.18 6.49 -50.77
C ASP A 205 -11.65 7.65 -49.88
N PRO A 206 -10.38 8.07 -50.02
CA PRO A 206 -9.75 9.04 -49.12
C PRO A 206 -10.59 10.30 -48.89
N ASP A 207 -11.33 10.72 -49.91
CA ASP A 207 -12.23 11.87 -49.84
C ASP A 207 -13.42 11.65 -48.89
N VAL A 208 -13.99 10.46 -48.88
CA VAL A 208 -15.09 10.10 -47.95
C VAL A 208 -14.58 10.04 -46.50
N ALA A 209 -13.36 9.55 -46.30
CA ALA A 209 -12.71 9.56 -44.99
C ALA A 209 -12.42 11.00 -44.52
N ALA A 210 -11.88 11.84 -45.40
CA ALA A 210 -11.61 13.25 -45.13
C ALA A 210 -12.88 14.01 -44.76
N ILE A 211 -13.99 13.80 -45.49
CA ILE A 211 -15.28 14.43 -45.19
C ILE A 211 -15.79 14.05 -43.79
N ARG A 212 -15.65 12.79 -43.39
CA ARG A 212 -16.08 12.34 -42.05
C ARG A 212 -15.25 12.97 -40.94
N ILE A 213 -13.94 13.04 -41.12
CA ILE A 213 -13.02 13.67 -40.16
C ILE A 213 -13.33 15.17 -40.04
N GLN A 214 -13.47 15.85 -41.19
CA GLN A 214 -13.80 17.28 -41.22
C GLN A 214 -15.17 17.57 -40.58
N LYS A 215 -16.19 16.74 -40.82
CA LYS A 215 -17.52 16.88 -40.20
C LYS A 215 -17.44 16.79 -38.68
N LEU A 216 -16.70 15.82 -38.15
CA LEU A 216 -16.53 15.65 -36.71
C LEU A 216 -15.79 16.85 -36.09
N TRP A 217 -14.73 17.31 -36.74
CA TRP A 217 -13.94 18.45 -36.27
C TRP A 217 -14.75 19.76 -36.29
N LYS A 218 -15.43 20.07 -37.41
CA LYS A 218 -16.30 21.26 -37.51
C LYS A 218 -17.42 21.24 -36.46
N GLY A 219 -17.99 20.07 -36.20
CA GLY A 219 -19.01 19.92 -35.16
C GLY A 219 -18.46 20.11 -33.74
N PHE A 220 -17.23 19.67 -33.47
CA PHE A 220 -16.55 19.94 -32.21
C PHE A 220 -16.25 21.43 -32.02
N GLU A 221 -15.66 22.08 -33.03
CA GLU A 221 -15.33 23.50 -33.00
C GLU A 221 -16.58 24.35 -32.75
N GLN A 222 -17.68 24.07 -33.48
CA GLN A 222 -18.92 24.83 -33.33
C GLN A 222 -19.50 24.71 -31.92
N ARG A 223 -19.48 23.51 -31.33
CA ARG A 223 -19.95 23.31 -29.94
C ARG A 223 -19.10 24.07 -28.93
N LEU A 224 -17.80 24.17 -29.17
CA LEU A 224 -16.90 24.94 -28.31
C LEU A 224 -17.24 26.44 -28.37
N ARG A 225 -17.42 26.99 -29.58
CA ARG A 225 -17.83 28.39 -29.80
C ARG A 225 -19.20 28.69 -29.19
N THR A 226 -20.21 27.87 -29.46
CA THR A 226 -21.55 28.06 -28.88
C THR A 226 -21.54 28.01 -27.35
N LYS A 227 -20.65 27.22 -26.74
CA LYS A 227 -20.48 27.21 -25.28
C LYS A 227 -19.87 28.52 -24.77
N GLN A 228 -18.89 29.08 -25.48
CA GLN A 228 -18.30 30.39 -25.16
C GLN A 228 -19.31 31.51 -25.34
N ASP A 229 -19.99 31.58 -26.49
CA ASP A 229 -21.01 32.59 -26.78
C ASP A 229 -22.11 32.57 -25.72
N ARG A 230 -22.56 31.38 -25.31
CA ARG A 230 -23.53 31.22 -24.22
C ARG A 230 -23.00 31.75 -22.89
N SER A 231 -21.74 31.49 -22.55
CA SER A 231 -21.13 32.02 -21.32
C SER A 231 -21.02 33.55 -21.35
N ASP A 232 -20.67 34.13 -22.50
CA ASP A 232 -20.59 35.58 -22.68
C ASP A 232 -21.98 36.24 -22.63
N GLU A 233 -22.99 35.59 -23.21
CA GLU A 233 -24.38 36.05 -23.15
C GLU A 233 -24.97 35.97 -21.73
N MET A 234 -24.68 34.90 -20.98
CA MET A 234 -25.05 34.79 -19.56
C MET A 234 -24.43 35.94 -18.74
N ARG A 235 -23.13 36.21 -18.96
CA ARG A 235 -22.42 37.33 -18.33
C ARG A 235 -23.01 38.68 -18.72
N PHE A 236 -23.45 38.84 -19.97
CA PHE A 236 -24.09 40.07 -20.47
C PHE A 236 -25.47 40.30 -19.82
N ILE A 237 -26.26 39.25 -19.61
CA ILE A 237 -27.59 39.32 -18.98
C ILE A 237 -27.50 39.39 -17.44
N GLY A 238 -26.29 39.26 -16.87
CA GLY A 238 -26.02 39.44 -15.44
C GLY A 238 -26.28 38.20 -14.59
N MET A 239 -26.25 37.00 -15.19
CA MET A 239 -26.25 35.70 -14.51
C MET A 239 -24.85 35.08 -14.53
#